data_AF-A0A957XGV2-F1
#
_entry.id   AF-A0A957XGV2-F1
#
_cell.length_a   1.000
_cell.length_b   1.000
_cell.length_c   1.000
_cell.angle_alpha   90.00
_cell.angle_beta   90.00
_cell.angle_gamma   90.00
#
_symmetry.space_group_name_H-M   'P 1'
#
loop_
_entity.id
_entity.type
_entity.pdbx_description
1 polymer ?
#
loop_
_entity_poly.entity_id
_entity_poly.type
_entity_poly.pdbx_seq_one_letter_code
_entity_poly.pdbx_strand_id
1 'polypeptide(L)'
;MSNKAHLQQLITNHTRRLQKLKEQRALTGIRTDPAIIIETEDIETELKVLQEELAAIKDEPELPDQPESTEETASATEYQIGLRHIE
;
A
#
# COMPACT_ATOMS: atom_id res chain seq x y z
N MET A 1 -12.12 -22.45 -13.23
CA MET A 1 -11.78 -21.01 -13.37
C MET A 1 -10.30 -20.85 -13.05
N SER A 2 -9.56 -19.98 -13.74
CA SER A 2 -8.15 -19.73 -13.40
C SER A 2 -8.06 -18.93 -12.10
N ASN A 3 -7.05 -19.22 -11.26
CA ASN A 3 -6.83 -18.53 -9.98
C ASN A 3 -6.75 -16.99 -10.18
N LYS A 4 -6.06 -16.56 -11.24
CA LYS A 4 -6.00 -15.15 -11.66
C LYS A 4 -7.38 -14.54 -11.95
N ALA A 5 -8.27 -15.29 -12.61
CA ALA A 5 -9.61 -14.81 -12.92
C ALA A 5 -10.48 -14.68 -11.66
N HIS A 6 -10.26 -15.57 -10.68
CA HIS A 6 -10.93 -15.48 -9.38
C HIS A 6 -10.50 -14.23 -8.60
N LEU A 7 -9.20 -13.97 -8.50
CA LEU A 7 -8.67 -12.76 -7.84
C LEU A 7 -9.16 -11.47 -8.52
N GLN A 8 -9.21 -11.43 -9.86
CA GLN A 8 -9.78 -10.29 -10.59
C GLN A 8 -11.25 -10.05 -10.25
N GLN A 9 -12.03 -11.13 -10.10
CA GLN A 9 -13.43 -11.04 -9.72
C GLN A 9 -13.59 -10.52 -8.28
N LEU A 10 -12.76 -10.99 -7.34
CA LEU A 10 -12.74 -10.49 -5.97
C LEU A 10 -12.41 -8.99 -5.95
N ILE A 11 -11.31 -8.57 -6.59
CA ILE A 11 -10.92 -7.15 -6.68
C ILE A 11 -12.07 -6.29 -7.23
N THR A 12 -12.74 -6.76 -8.29
CA THR A 12 -13.88 -6.05 -8.88
C THR A 12 -15.04 -5.89 -7.89
N ASN A 13 -15.35 -6.95 -7.14
CA ASN A 13 -16.42 -6.94 -6.15
C ASN A 13 -16.12 -5.99 -4.98
N HIS A 14 -14.91 -6.07 -4.42
CA HIS A 14 -14.46 -5.21 -3.31
C HIS A 14 -14.39 -3.74 -3.76
N THR A 15 -13.89 -3.47 -4.97
CA THR A 15 -13.85 -2.10 -5.52
C THR A 15 -15.26 -1.51 -5.66
N ARG A 16 -16.21 -2.30 -6.18
CA ARG A 16 -17.60 -1.86 -6.30
C ARG A 16 -18.24 -1.59 -4.94
N ARG A 17 -17.96 -2.42 -3.93
CA ARG A 17 -18.45 -2.21 -2.57
C ARG A 17 -17.85 -0.94 -1.96
N LEU A 18 -16.54 -0.76 -2.11
CA LEU A 18 -15.82 0.40 -1.62
C LEU A 18 -16.40 1.71 -2.19
N GLN A 19 -16.68 1.75 -3.50
CA GLN A 19 -17.26 2.92 -4.13
C GLN A 19 -18.62 3.28 -3.50
N LYS A 20 -19.48 2.28 -3.27
CA LYS A 20 -20.79 2.50 -2.62
C LYS A 20 -20.66 3.03 -1.19
N LEU A 21 -19.71 2.52 -0.41
CA LEU A 21 -19.46 3.00 0.95
C LEU A 21 -18.94 4.44 0.95
N LYS A 22 -18.06 4.79 0.02
CA LYS A 22 -17.56 6.15 -0.18
C LYS A 22 -18.68 7.11 -0.58
N GLU A 23 -19.57 6.71 -1.49
CA GLU A 23 -20.77 7.45 -1.85
C GLU A 23 -21.69 7.65 -0.64
N GLN A 24 -21.97 6.60 0.12
CA GLN A 24 -22.81 6.66 1.32
C GLN A 24 -22.22 7.59 2.38
N ARG A 25 -20.90 7.54 2.60
CA ARG A 25 -20.18 8.46 3.48
C ARG A 25 -20.26 9.90 2.98
N ALA A 26 -20.09 10.14 1.69
CA ALA A 26 -20.21 11.48 1.12
C ALA A 26 -21.62 12.08 1.28
N LEU A 27 -22.65 11.24 1.17
CA LEU A 27 -24.06 11.65 1.35
C LEU A 27 -24.42 11.93 2.82
N THR A 28 -23.85 11.19 3.76
CA THR A 28 -24.19 11.28 5.20
C THR A 28 -23.28 12.22 5.98
N GLY A 29 -22.06 12.46 5.51
CA GLY A 29 -21.11 13.41 6.09
C GLY A 29 -20.79 13.09 7.55
N ILE A 30 -21.02 14.05 8.45
CA ILE A 30 -20.74 13.89 9.89
C ILE A 30 -21.65 12.82 10.53
N ARG A 31 -22.78 12.47 9.89
CA ARG A 31 -23.71 11.44 10.37
C ARG A 31 -23.38 10.05 9.83
N THR A 32 -22.26 9.86 9.16
CA THR A 32 -21.83 8.54 8.69
C THR A 32 -21.71 7.59 9.89
N ASP A 33 -22.33 6.42 9.75
CA ASP A 33 -22.19 5.35 10.73
C ASP A 33 -20.70 4.94 10.84
N PRO A 34 -20.10 4.92 12.05
CA PRO A 34 -18.73 4.44 12.24
C PRO A 34 -18.44 3.08 11.60
N ALA A 35 -19.44 2.19 11.50
CA ALA A 35 -19.30 0.91 10.82
C ALA A 35 -18.91 1.05 9.33
N ILE A 36 -19.37 2.10 8.65
CA ILE A 36 -19.01 2.39 7.25
C ILE A 36 -17.54 2.79 7.14
N ILE A 37 -17.01 3.52 8.14
CA ILE A 37 -15.61 3.94 8.17
C ILE A 37 -14.72 2.70 8.32
N ILE A 38 -15.04 1.85 9.30
CA ILE A 38 -14.31 0.60 9.56
C ILE A 38 -14.36 -0.31 8.31
N GLU A 39 -15.56 -0.53 7.75
CA GLU A 39 -15.70 -1.37 6.55
C GLU A 39 -14.93 -0.80 5.34
N THR A 40 -14.80 0.52 5.23
CA THR A 40 -13.98 1.15 4.18
C THR A 40 -12.49 0.83 4.37
N GLU A 41 -11.98 0.94 5.60
CA GLU A 41 -10.57 0.64 5.94
C GLU A 41 -10.24 -0.84 5.72
N ASP A 42 -11.15 -1.72 6.13
CA ASP A 42 -11.01 -3.18 5.94
C ASP A 42 -10.95 -3.52 4.44
N ILE A 43 -11.88 -3.00 3.64
CA ILE A 43 -11.93 -3.27 2.19
C ILE A 43 -10.71 -2.68 1.46
N GLU A 44 -10.21 -1.52 1.88
CA GLU A 44 -8.98 -0.95 1.31
C GLU A 44 -7.77 -1.83 1.58
N THR A 45 -7.69 -2.40 2.78
CA THR A 45 -6.64 -3.35 3.16
C THR A 45 -6.75 -4.66 2.36
N GLU A 46 -7.95 -5.23 2.26
CA GLU A 46 -8.21 -6.44 1.47
C GLU A 46 -7.87 -6.24 -0.02
N LEU A 47 -8.23 -5.09 -0.58
CA LEU A 47 -7.91 -4.76 -1.98
C LEU A 47 -6.40 -4.69 -2.21
N LYS A 48 -5.64 -4.14 -1.27
CA LYS A 48 -4.18 -4.09 -1.37
C LYS A 48 -3.59 -5.50 -1.40
N VAL A 49 -4.02 -6.38 -0.49
CA VAL A 49 -3.56 -7.78 -0.45
C VAL A 49 -3.89 -8.52 -1.74
N LEU A 50 -5.13 -8.42 -2.22
CA LEU A 50 -5.55 -9.08 -3.47
C LEU A 50 -4.77 -8.57 -4.70
N GLN A 51 -4.43 -7.29 -4.72
CA GLN A 51 -3.61 -6.70 -5.80
C GLN A 51 -2.17 -7.21 -5.76
N GLU A 52 -1.58 -7.35 -4.57
CA GLU A 52 -0.25 -7.93 -4.36
C GLU A 52 -0.23 -9.41 -4.79
N GLU A 53 -1.23 -10.21 -4.39
CA GLU A 53 -1.37 -11.61 -4.83
C GLU A 53 -1.51 -11.73 -6.35
N LEU A 54 -2.30 -10.85 -6.97
CA LEU A 54 -2.47 -10.84 -8.42
C LEU A 54 -1.19 -10.43 -9.14
N ALA A 55 -0.39 -9.52 -8.56
CA ALA A 55 0.91 -9.13 -9.08
C ALA A 55 1.93 -10.27 -8.94
N ALA A 56 1.96 -10.98 -7.82
CA ALA A 56 2.84 -12.14 -7.62
C ALA A 56 2.59 -13.25 -8.66
N ILE A 57 1.33 -13.44 -9.10
CA ILE A 57 0.99 -14.38 -10.19
C ILE A 57 1.48 -13.89 -11.56
N LYS A 58 1.71 -12.59 -11.74
CA LYS A 58 2.26 -12.03 -12.99
C LYS A 58 3.79 -12.13 -13.05
N ASP A 59 4.47 -12.10 -11.90
CA ASP A 59 5.91 -11.88 -11.78
C ASP A 59 6.70 -13.08 -11.21
N GLU A 60 6.24 -14.32 -11.36
CA GLU A 60 7.08 -15.48 -11.03
C GLU A 60 8.29 -15.50 -12.01
N PRO A 61 9.49 -15.12 -11.52
CA PRO A 61 10.35 -16.05 -10.81
C PRO A 61 10.82 -15.58 -9.41
N GLU A 62 10.82 -16.55 -8.48
CA GLU A 62 11.60 -16.70 -7.23
C GLU A 62 11.80 -15.46 -6.31
N LEU A 63 11.05 -15.44 -5.21
CA LEU A 63 11.47 -14.88 -3.91
C LEU A 63 12.74 -15.61 -3.40
N PRO A 64 13.59 -15.01 -2.53
CA PRO A 64 13.16 -14.33 -1.31
C PRO A 64 13.99 -13.05 -1.01
N ASP A 65 13.72 -12.18 -0.03
CA ASP A 65 13.38 -12.31 1.38
C ASP A 65 12.72 -10.99 1.86
N GLN A 66 11.78 -11.07 2.80
CA GLN A 66 11.69 -10.06 3.87
C GLN A 66 12.45 -10.63 5.08
N PRO A 67 12.84 -9.88 6.14
CA PRO A 67 12.61 -8.45 6.43
C PRO A 67 13.87 -7.73 6.98
N GLU A 68 14.17 -6.48 6.59
CA GLU A 68 15.11 -5.66 7.37
C GLU A 68 14.58 -4.24 7.63
N SER A 69 13.92 -4.12 8.77
CA SER A 69 14.04 -2.95 9.62
C SER A 69 15.44 -2.96 10.25
N THR A 70 16.40 -2.23 9.67
CA THR A 70 17.64 -1.83 10.35
C THR A 70 18.09 -0.46 9.84
N GLU A 71 18.01 0.49 10.77
CA GLU A 71 19.06 1.47 11.04
C GLU A 71 19.36 2.52 9.96
N GLU A 72 18.77 3.69 10.20
CA GLU A 72 19.30 5.02 9.93
C GLU A 72 20.83 5.06 10.13
N THR A 73 21.57 4.78 9.07
CA THR A 73 23.02 4.91 9.05
C THR A 73 23.36 6.39 8.91
N ALA A 74 24.02 6.90 9.94
CA ALA A 74 24.64 8.20 9.99
C ALA A 74 25.45 8.48 8.72
N SER A 75 24.97 9.41 7.89
CA SER A 75 25.78 10.05 6.86
C SER A 75 26.45 11.29 7.44
N ALA A 76 27.52 11.05 8.18
CA ALA A 76 28.55 12.05 8.40
C ALA A 76 29.40 12.13 7.14
N THR A 77 29.22 13.14 6.29
CA THR A 77 30.29 13.64 5.40
C THR A 77 29.98 15.07 4.95
N GLU A 78 30.49 16.08 5.65
CA GLU A 78 31.03 17.30 5.03
C GLU A 78 31.80 18.16 6.06
N TYR A 79 32.98 17.69 6.48
CA TYR A 79 34.05 18.62 6.86
C TYR A 79 34.88 18.88 5.61
N GLN A 80 34.54 19.96 4.92
CA GLN A 80 35.33 20.48 3.81
C GLN A 80 36.70 20.90 4.34
N ILE A 81 37.71 20.12 3.95
CA ILE A 81 39.12 20.43 4.09
C ILE A 81 39.42 21.60 3.16
N GLY A 82 39.30 22.83 3.68
CA GLY A 82 39.79 24.05 3.06
C GLY A 82 41.29 24.18 3.28
N LEU A 83 42.08 23.43 2.50
CA LEU A 83 43.51 23.61 2.39
C LEU A 83 43.78 24.72 1.37
N ARG A 84 44.29 25.86 1.84
CA ARG A 84 45.51 26.54 1.35
C ARG A 84 45.39 28.08 1.33
N HIS A 85 46.58 28.64 1.57
CA HIS A 85 47.10 29.97 1.21
C HIS A 85 46.98 31.00 2.33
N ILE A 86 48.00 31.77 2.72
CA ILE A 86 49.33 32.05 2.15
C ILE A 86 50.16 32.73 3.27
N GLU A 87 51.48 32.52 3.20
CA GLU A 87 52.62 33.37 3.66
C GLU A 87 52.55 34.19 4.96
#